data_AF-A0A7K4U1Y5-F1
#
_entry.id   AF-A0A7K4U1Y5-F1
#
_cell.length_a   1.000
_cell.length_b   1.000
_cell.length_c   1.000
_cell.angle_alpha   90.00
_cell.angle_beta   90.00
_cell.angle_gamma   90.00
#
_symmetry.space_group_name_H-M   'P 1'
#
loop_
_entity.id
_entity.type
_entity.pdbx_description
1 polymer ?
#
loop_
_entity_poly.entity_id
_entity_poly.type
_entity_poly.pdbx_seq_one_letter_code
_entity_poly.pdbx_strand_id
1 'polypeptide(L)'
;RAFWGGRSRKEEGEVEADRAVPEKEERSEPSLICPLPQSRSYLPPEDLQSCLESHVREVFGPSLPEDWQQTPLQEKRLKHRLLARLAAELGHAVPNSQLHRMRHARDLLGFYCNPVKDGAKIDELVARELPPNLKIIWQQ
;
A
#
# COMPACT_ATOMS: atom_id res chain seq x y z
N ARG A 1 42.38 -30.96 19.63
CA ARG A 1 42.07 -32.34 20.06
C ARG A 1 42.00 -32.29 21.59
N ALA A 2 40.80 -32.17 22.17
CA ALA A 2 40.60 -32.19 23.61
C ALA A 2 39.64 -33.35 23.93
N PHE A 3 40.17 -34.27 24.71
CA PHE A 3 39.62 -35.56 25.09
C PHE A 3 39.25 -35.44 26.57
N TRP A 4 37.97 -35.60 26.89
CA TRP A 4 37.50 -35.72 28.28
C TRP A 4 36.72 -37.02 28.38
N GLY A 5 37.35 -38.04 28.98
CA GLY A 5 36.64 -39.12 29.66
C GLY A 5 36.02 -38.59 30.94
N GLY A 6 35.06 -39.22 31.60
CA GLY A 6 34.35 -40.46 31.39
C GLY A 6 33.44 -40.69 32.61
N ARG A 7 32.77 -41.85 32.60
CA ARG A 7 32.11 -42.57 33.71
C ARG A 7 30.60 -42.37 34.00
N SER A 8 29.90 -43.49 33.75
CA SER A 8 28.99 -44.24 34.63
C SER A 8 27.47 -44.00 34.65
N ARG A 9 26.79 -44.97 33.99
CA ARG A 9 25.85 -45.97 34.55
C ARG A 9 24.43 -45.55 35.00
N LYS A 10 23.47 -45.88 34.11
CA LYS A 10 22.23 -46.68 34.24
C LYS A 10 21.13 -46.27 35.25
N GLU A 11 19.93 -46.01 34.73
CA GLU A 11 18.58 -46.51 35.13
C GLU A 11 17.57 -45.90 34.11
N GLU A 12 17.03 -46.65 33.15
CA GLU A 12 15.77 -47.43 33.18
C GLU A 12 14.55 -46.63 33.71
N GLY A 13 13.66 -46.28 32.78
CA GLY A 13 12.36 -45.65 33.02
C GLY A 13 11.52 -45.74 31.74
N GLU A 14 10.72 -46.80 31.66
CA GLU A 14 9.70 -47.06 30.64
C GLU A 14 8.62 -45.96 30.68
N VAL A 15 8.33 -45.32 29.54
CA VAL A 15 6.94 -44.96 29.16
C VAL A 15 6.86 -44.96 27.63
N GLU A 16 6.32 -46.04 27.09
CA GLU A 16 5.76 -46.11 25.75
C GLU A 16 4.36 -45.47 25.79
N ALA A 17 4.16 -44.31 25.17
CA ALA A 17 2.85 -43.80 24.80
C ALA A 17 2.99 -42.74 23.70
N ASP A 18 2.43 -43.09 22.54
CA ASP A 18 2.11 -42.24 21.40
C ASP A 18 3.20 -41.35 20.80
N ARG A 19 3.77 -41.86 19.69
CA ARG A 19 4.30 -41.01 18.63
C ARG A 19 3.16 -40.19 18.02
N ALA A 20 2.84 -39.06 18.64
CA ALA A 20 2.18 -37.97 17.96
C ALA A 20 3.13 -37.48 16.86
N VAL A 21 2.84 -37.88 15.63
CA VAL A 21 3.45 -37.30 14.43
C VAL A 21 3.16 -35.80 14.53
N PRO A 22 4.17 -34.91 14.59
CA PRO A 22 3.88 -33.50 14.38
C PRO A 22 3.34 -33.41 12.95
N GLU A 23 2.04 -33.12 12.84
CA GLU A 23 1.43 -32.68 11.59
C GLU A 23 2.37 -31.62 11.03
N LYS A 24 3.03 -31.95 9.92
CA LYS A 24 3.80 -30.97 9.18
C LYS A 24 2.79 -29.91 8.81
N GLU A 25 2.81 -28.79 9.52
CA GLU A 25 2.29 -27.54 9.03
C GLU A 25 2.91 -27.39 7.63
N GLU A 26 2.10 -27.68 6.62
CA GLU A 26 2.39 -27.31 5.25
C GLU A 26 2.40 -25.79 5.26
N ARG A 27 3.57 -25.23 5.60
CA ARG A 27 3.92 -23.86 5.25
C ARG A 27 3.89 -23.86 3.73
N SER A 28 2.71 -23.60 3.17
CA SER A 28 2.54 -23.36 1.75
C SER A 28 3.55 -22.30 1.39
N GLU A 29 4.58 -22.68 0.64
CA GLU A 29 5.61 -21.74 0.21
C GLU A 29 4.89 -20.60 -0.49
N PRO A 30 5.10 -19.33 -0.08
CA PRO A 30 4.41 -18.22 -0.69
C PRO A 30 4.78 -18.20 -2.16
N SER A 31 3.79 -18.43 -3.02
CA SER A 31 3.98 -18.46 -4.47
C SER A 31 4.53 -17.10 -4.91
N LEU A 32 5.75 -17.08 -5.45
CA LEU A 32 6.41 -15.88 -5.99
C LEU A 32 5.85 -15.48 -7.37
N ILE A 33 4.54 -15.64 -7.56
CA ILE A 33 3.87 -15.30 -8.79
C ILE A 33 3.71 -13.77 -8.85
N CYS A 34 4.07 -13.19 -9.98
CA CYS A 34 3.93 -11.75 -10.20
C CYS A 34 2.46 -11.35 -10.09
N PRO A 35 2.10 -10.36 -9.24
CA PRO A 35 0.73 -9.87 -9.18
C PRO A 35 0.35 -9.21 -10.50
N LEU A 36 -0.96 -9.17 -10.78
CA LEU A 36 -1.46 -8.46 -11.94
C LEU A 36 -1.15 -6.95 -11.81
N PRO A 37 -0.71 -6.29 -12.90
CA PRO A 37 -0.51 -4.86 -12.91
C PRO A 37 -1.81 -4.11 -12.58
N GLN A 38 -1.71 -3.07 -11.76
CA GLN A 38 -2.83 -2.20 -11.45
C GLN A 38 -2.94 -1.08 -12.49
N SER A 39 -4.18 -0.72 -12.84
CA SER A 39 -4.47 0.51 -13.59
C SER A 39 -3.98 1.72 -12.82
N ARG A 40 -3.46 2.73 -13.52
CA ARG A 40 -3.08 4.02 -12.91
C ARG A 40 -4.24 5.00 -12.83
N SER A 41 -5.43 4.60 -13.28
CA SER A 41 -6.63 5.41 -13.21
C SER A 41 -6.98 5.67 -11.75
N TYR A 42 -7.24 6.92 -11.42
CA TYR A 42 -7.61 7.34 -10.08
C TYR A 42 -8.85 8.25 -10.15
N LEU A 43 -9.83 7.95 -9.31
CA LEU A 43 -11.01 8.78 -9.10
C LEU A 43 -11.07 9.17 -7.61
N PRO A 44 -11.23 10.46 -7.28
CA PRO A 44 -11.33 10.90 -5.90
C PRO A 44 -12.60 10.32 -5.25
N PRO A 45 -12.50 9.70 -4.06
CA PRO A 45 -13.66 9.35 -3.26
C PRO A 45 -14.45 10.59 -2.83
N GLU A 46 -15.75 10.44 -2.60
CA GLU A 46 -16.61 11.54 -2.13
C GLU A 46 -16.22 12.00 -0.71
N ASP A 47 -15.76 11.07 0.12
CA ASP A 47 -15.34 11.26 1.51
C ASP A 47 -13.84 11.59 1.66
N LEU A 48 -13.16 11.99 0.56
CA LEU A 48 -11.73 12.26 0.55
C LEU A 48 -11.28 13.22 1.66
N GLN A 49 -12.05 14.28 1.92
CA GLN A 49 -11.71 15.25 2.97
C GLN A 49 -11.70 14.61 4.37
N SER A 50 -12.75 13.85 4.69
CA SER A 50 -12.90 13.20 6.00
C SER A 50 -11.86 12.09 6.19
N CYS A 51 -11.60 11.29 5.14
CA CYS A 51 -10.52 10.32 5.11
C CYS A 51 -9.18 10.99 5.41
N LEU A 52 -8.82 12.04 4.67
CA LEU A 52 -7.53 12.71 4.82
C LEU A 52 -7.39 13.39 6.18
N GLU A 53 -8.45 14.01 6.69
CA GLU A 53 -8.48 14.57 8.05
C GLU A 53 -8.21 13.50 9.10
N SER A 54 -8.89 12.36 9.02
CA SER A 54 -8.71 11.26 9.98
C SER A 54 -7.27 10.75 10.02
N HIS A 55 -6.64 10.59 8.85
CA HIS A 55 -5.24 10.14 8.75
C HIS A 55 -4.25 11.18 9.25
N VAL A 56 -4.50 12.47 8.98
CA VAL A 56 -3.66 13.55 9.50
C VAL A 56 -3.75 13.60 11.02
N ARG A 57 -4.96 13.55 11.60
CA ARG A 57 -5.15 13.53 13.06
C ARG A 57 -4.53 12.28 13.70
N GLU A 58 -4.58 11.13 13.05
CA GLU A 58 -3.96 9.92 13.58
C GLU A 58 -2.42 9.98 13.56
N VAL A 59 -1.82 10.52 12.50
CA VAL A 59 -0.36 10.57 12.34
C VAL A 59 0.26 11.70 13.16
N PHE A 60 -0.36 12.89 13.19
CA PHE A 60 0.16 14.07 13.86
C PHE A 60 -0.39 14.24 15.29
N GLY A 61 -1.42 13.49 15.65
CA GLY A 61 -2.01 13.47 16.98
C GLY A 61 -3.15 14.49 17.18
N PRO A 62 -3.85 14.40 18.33
CA PRO A 62 -5.04 15.22 18.62
C PRO A 62 -4.72 16.69 18.98
N SER A 63 -3.44 17.05 19.14
CA SER A 63 -3.01 18.44 19.39
C SER A 63 -3.03 19.32 18.12
N LEU A 64 -3.61 18.81 17.03
CA LEU A 64 -3.72 19.53 15.77
C LEU A 64 -4.71 20.71 15.92
N PRO A 65 -4.42 21.88 15.31
CA PRO A 65 -5.42 22.93 15.18
C PRO A 65 -6.66 22.44 14.41
N GLU A 66 -7.80 23.11 14.62
CA GLU A 66 -9.05 22.88 13.88
C GLU A 66 -8.81 22.94 12.35
N ASP A 67 -7.95 23.86 11.91
CA ASP A 67 -7.48 24.01 10.53
C ASP A 67 -6.40 22.98 10.17
N TRP A 68 -6.78 21.70 10.20
CA TRP A 68 -5.89 20.56 9.88
C TRP A 68 -5.23 20.67 8.49
N GLN A 69 -5.86 21.38 7.55
CA GLN A 69 -5.34 21.57 6.20
C GLN A 69 -4.03 22.38 6.16
N GLN A 70 -3.80 23.24 7.16
CA GLN A 70 -2.59 24.06 7.27
C GLN A 70 -1.45 23.33 7.99
N THR A 71 -1.66 22.09 8.45
CA THR A 71 -0.63 21.32 9.15
C THR A 71 0.62 21.16 8.29
N PRO A 72 1.79 21.61 8.79
CA PRO A 72 3.03 21.52 8.05
C PRO A 72 3.58 20.08 8.05
N LEU A 73 3.88 19.54 6.88
CA LEU A 73 4.47 18.22 6.65
C LEU A 73 6.02 18.28 6.69
N GLN A 74 6.59 18.94 7.70
CA GLN A 74 8.05 19.14 7.81
C GLN A 74 8.78 17.88 8.26
N GLU A 75 8.20 17.14 9.20
CA GLU A 75 8.82 15.92 9.72
C GLU A 75 8.75 14.81 8.68
N LYS A 76 9.92 14.42 8.15
CA LYS A 76 10.04 13.44 7.07
C LYS A 76 9.41 12.08 7.42
N ARG A 77 9.52 11.64 8.68
CA ARG A 77 8.98 10.36 9.16
C ARG A 77 7.46 10.36 9.15
N LEU A 78 6.83 11.40 9.71
CA LEU A 78 5.38 11.55 9.72
C LEU A 78 4.83 11.76 8.31
N LYS A 79 5.49 12.61 7.51
CA LYS A 79 5.14 12.80 6.09
C LYS A 79 5.16 11.48 5.32
N HIS A 80 6.21 10.69 5.47
CA HIS A 80 6.30 9.38 4.83
C HIS A 80 5.17 8.44 5.29
N ARG A 81 4.93 8.36 6.61
CA ARG A 81 3.87 7.52 7.17
C ARG A 81 2.48 7.90 6.63
N LEU A 82 2.17 9.19 6.57
CA LEU A 82 0.92 9.69 6.01
C LEU A 82 0.80 9.32 4.52
N LEU A 83 1.81 9.64 3.72
CA LEU A 83 1.81 9.36 2.28
C LEU A 83 1.70 7.87 1.96
N ALA A 84 2.42 7.02 2.70
CA ALA A 84 2.36 5.57 2.52
C ALA A 84 0.97 5.01 2.81
N ARG A 85 0.30 5.53 3.85
CA ARG A 85 -1.05 5.12 4.20
C ARG A 85 -2.07 5.57 3.16
N LEU A 86 -2.02 6.84 2.73
CA LEU A 86 -2.88 7.35 1.67
C LEU A 86 -2.68 6.59 0.36
N ALA A 87 -1.43 6.23 0.01
CA ALA A 87 -1.15 5.44 -1.18
C ALA A 87 -1.73 4.02 -1.10
N ALA A 88 -1.69 3.38 0.08
CA ALA A 88 -2.27 2.06 0.28
C ALA A 88 -3.80 2.08 0.24
N GLU A 89 -4.43 3.11 0.82
CA GLU A 89 -5.88 3.23 0.92
C GLU A 89 -6.53 3.71 -0.38
N LEU A 90 -5.95 4.72 -1.03
CA LEU A 90 -6.46 5.31 -2.27
C LEU A 90 -5.94 4.61 -3.53
N GLY A 91 -4.98 3.70 -3.40
CA GLY A 91 -4.30 3.07 -4.54
C GLY A 91 -3.52 4.05 -5.42
N HIS A 92 -3.27 5.27 -4.94
CA HIS A 92 -2.66 6.35 -5.71
C HIS A 92 -1.50 7.00 -4.95
N ALA A 93 -0.28 6.73 -5.41
CA ALA A 93 0.94 7.24 -4.79
C ALA A 93 1.38 8.58 -5.40
N VAL A 94 1.90 9.47 -4.55
CA VAL A 94 2.45 10.76 -4.99
C VAL A 94 3.77 10.55 -5.74
N PRO A 95 3.94 11.08 -6.98
CA PRO A 95 5.18 10.97 -7.73
C PRO A 95 6.35 11.69 -7.06
N ASN A 96 7.58 11.17 -7.23
CA ASN A 96 8.81 11.76 -6.67
C ASN A 96 9.01 13.23 -7.07
N SER A 97 8.65 13.58 -8.31
CA SER A 97 8.75 14.95 -8.84
C SER A 97 7.83 15.93 -8.11
N GLN A 98 6.78 15.45 -7.43
CA GLN A 98 5.79 16.28 -6.74
C GLN A 98 5.98 16.27 -5.22
N LEU A 99 6.77 15.36 -4.65
CA LEU A 99 6.99 15.25 -3.20
C LEU A 99 7.49 16.54 -2.55
N HIS A 100 8.30 17.34 -3.25
CA HIS A 100 8.81 18.62 -2.73
C HIS A 100 7.73 19.71 -2.62
N ARG A 101 6.61 19.55 -3.34
CA ARG A 101 5.46 20.47 -3.33
C ARG A 101 4.48 20.14 -2.21
N MET A 102 4.48 18.90 -1.70
CA MET A 102 3.63 18.47 -0.59
C MET A 102 4.17 18.99 0.74
N ARG A 103 3.90 20.26 1.06
CA ARG A 103 4.40 20.94 2.26
C ARG A 103 3.36 21.01 3.37
N HIS A 104 2.08 20.99 3.01
CA HIS A 104 0.95 21.08 3.92
C HIS A 104 -0.10 20.03 3.57
N ALA A 105 -1.00 19.72 4.50
CA ALA A 105 -2.10 18.78 4.23
C ALA A 105 -3.04 19.24 3.09
N ARG A 106 -3.25 20.56 2.93
CA ARG A 106 -3.97 21.13 1.77
C ARG A 106 -3.33 20.78 0.42
N ASP A 107 -2.00 20.66 0.38
CA ASP A 107 -1.29 20.38 -0.88
C ASP A 107 -1.57 18.92 -1.30
N LEU A 108 -1.70 18.01 -0.31
CA LEU A 108 -2.13 16.64 -0.54
C LEU A 108 -3.59 16.56 -0.97
N LEU A 109 -4.47 17.30 -0.29
CA LEU A 109 -5.88 17.35 -0.67
C LEU A 109 -6.02 17.85 -2.12
N GLY A 110 -5.33 18.94 -2.49
CA GLY A 110 -5.31 19.45 -3.85
C GLY A 110 -4.77 18.46 -4.87
N PHE A 111 -3.80 17.62 -4.52
CA PHE A 111 -3.33 16.53 -5.37
C PHE A 111 -4.39 15.45 -5.58
N TYR A 112 -4.94 14.93 -4.49
CA TYR A 112 -5.92 13.84 -4.52
C TYR A 112 -7.31 14.27 -5.01
N CYS A 113 -7.63 15.56 -5.06
CA CYS A 113 -8.87 16.01 -5.70
C CYS A 113 -8.84 15.87 -7.23
N ASN A 114 -7.67 15.70 -7.86
CA ASN A 114 -7.56 15.63 -9.31
C ASN A 114 -7.65 14.18 -9.80
N PRO A 115 -8.65 13.82 -10.62
CA PRO A 115 -8.74 12.49 -11.20
C PRO A 115 -7.65 12.24 -12.24
N VAL A 116 -7.20 10.99 -12.37
CA VAL A 116 -6.21 10.55 -13.35
C VAL A 116 -6.84 9.47 -14.23
N LYS A 117 -6.71 9.61 -15.56
CA LYS A 117 -7.17 8.62 -16.53
C LYS A 117 -5.96 7.92 -17.15
N ASP A 118 -6.02 6.59 -17.25
CA ASP A 118 -4.93 5.74 -17.79
C ASP A 118 -5.17 5.33 -19.25
N GLY A 119 -6.23 5.85 -19.89
CA GLY A 119 -6.59 5.52 -21.26
C GLY A 119 -5.71 6.23 -22.29
N ALA A 120 -5.46 5.58 -23.42
CA ALA A 120 -4.85 6.24 -24.57
C ALA A 120 -5.79 7.31 -25.13
N LYS A 121 -5.22 8.27 -25.87
CA LYS A 121 -6.02 9.33 -26.52
C LYS A 121 -7.11 8.76 -27.44
N ILE A 122 -6.85 7.60 -28.05
CA ILE A 122 -7.83 6.95 -28.92
C ILE A 122 -9.00 6.37 -28.12
N ASP A 123 -8.74 5.79 -26.95
CA ASP A 123 -9.79 5.29 -26.05
C ASP A 123 -10.70 6.43 -25.60
N GLU A 124 -10.12 7.60 -25.30
CA GLU A 124 -10.89 8.80 -24.98
C GLU A 124 -11.74 9.28 -26.17
N LEU A 125 -11.21 9.25 -27.39
CA LEU A 125 -11.93 9.66 -28.59
C LEU A 125 -13.09 8.72 -28.92
N VAL A 126 -12.86 7.40 -28.82
CA VAL A 126 -13.88 6.38 -29.08
C VAL A 126 -14.98 6.39 -28.01
N ALA A 127 -14.66 6.79 -26.77
CA ALA A 127 -15.65 6.96 -25.71
C ALA A 127 -16.58 8.17 -25.92
N ARG A 128 -16.25 9.09 -26.82
CA ARG A 128 -17.10 10.25 -27.17
C ARG A 128 -18.07 9.86 -28.29
N GLU A 129 -19.18 10.59 -28.40
CA GLU A 129 -20.12 10.43 -29.50
C GLU A 129 -19.47 10.83 -30.82
N LEU A 130 -19.05 9.82 -31.60
CA LEU A 130 -18.46 10.04 -32.91
C LEU A 130 -19.56 10.37 -33.94
N PRO A 131 -19.32 11.32 -34.85
CA PRO A 131 -20.20 11.56 -35.97
C PRO A 131 -20.41 10.28 -36.80
N PRO A 132 -21.61 10.03 -37.34
CA PRO A 132 -21.95 8.77 -38.02
C PRO A 132 -21.11 8.50 -39.28
N ASN A 133 -20.47 9.54 -39.83
CA ASN A 133 -19.57 9.46 -40.97
C ASN A 133 -18.10 9.21 -40.61
N LEU A 134 -17.75 9.08 -39.33
CA LEU A 134 -16.39 8.90 -38.87
C LEU A 134 -16.20 7.49 -38.29
N LYS A 135 -15.33 6.70 -38.92
CA LYS A 135 -14.94 5.35 -38.48
C LYS A 135 -13.47 5.34 -38.14
N ILE A 136 -13.13 4.97 -36.90
CA ILE A 136 -11.75 4.84 -36.44
C ILE A 136 -11.43 3.34 -36.40
N ILE A 137 -10.36 2.93 -37.08
CA ILE A 137 -9.87 1.53 -37.07
C ILE A 137 -8.49 1.56 -36.42
N TRP A 138 -8.31 0.78 -35.36
CA TRP A 138 -7.01 0.63 -34.71
C TRP A 138 -6.16 -0.40 -35.45
N GLN A 139 -4.99 0.01 -35.92
CA GLN A 139 -3.96 -0.86 -36.48
C GLN A 139 -2.71 -0.71 -35.62
N GLN A 140 -2.16 -1.83 -35.17
CA GLN A 140 -1.10 -1.89 -34.17
C GLN A 140 0.17 -2.51 -34.75
#